data_AF-A0A0S1MJI2-F1
#
_entry.id   AF-A0A0S1MJI2-F1
#
_cell.length_a   1.000
_cell.length_b   1.000
_cell.length_c   1.000
_cell.angle_alpha   90.00
_cell.angle_beta   90.00
_cell.angle_gamma   90.00
#
_symmetry.space_group_name_H-M   'P 1'
#
loop_
_entity.id
_entity.type
_entity.pdbx_description
1 polymer ?
#
loop_
_entity_poly.entity_id
_entity_poly.type
_entity_poly.pdbx_seq_one_letter_code
_entity_poly.pdbx_strand_id
1 'polypeptide(L)'
;MMEVIIAADASADTISSDPRGANWPNGASMINTFIKVTQVLPKGSASFPEVPLDPKEWIAKGFNTRPTFFGCNALTTEGNGGVPLVIYIPNTPLPQFEFKTNTSTFKLRYSQNETVSFVSSAMKTASISVVENKADDEWPTCLSCAIIDRKRNRQKIQRSAVCEACLQRYCYQR
;
A
#
# COMPACT_ATOMS: atom_id res chain seq x y z
N MET A 1 -0.64 -19.92 -6.83
CA MET A 1 0.01 -18.72 -7.38
C MET A 1 -0.78 -17.51 -6.93
N MET A 2 -0.19 -16.61 -6.15
CA MET A 2 -0.87 -15.38 -5.70
C MET A 2 -0.83 -14.33 -6.81
N GLU A 3 -1.95 -13.65 -7.03
CA GLU A 3 -2.09 -12.66 -8.10
C GLU A 3 -1.96 -11.26 -7.52
N VAL A 4 -2.71 -11.00 -6.46
CA VAL A 4 -2.81 -9.69 -5.83
C VAL A 4 -2.68 -9.85 -4.33
N ILE A 5 -1.95 -8.92 -3.71
CA ILE A 5 -1.81 -8.81 -2.26
C ILE A 5 -2.29 -7.41 -1.88
N ILE A 6 -3.28 -7.32 -0.99
CA ILE A 6 -3.67 -6.05 -0.37
C ILE A 6 -2.92 -5.96 0.96
N ALA A 7 -1.92 -5.09 1.02
CA ALA A 7 -1.08 -4.88 2.18
C ALA A 7 -1.58 -3.66 2.96
N ALA A 8 -2.32 -3.90 4.03
CA ALA A 8 -2.69 -2.85 4.99
C ALA A 8 -1.56 -2.67 6.00
N ASP A 9 -1.00 -1.47 6.07
CA ASP A 9 0.10 -1.15 6.98
C ASP A 9 -0.36 -0.20 8.07
N ALA A 10 -0.38 -0.67 9.32
CA ALA A 10 -0.72 0.10 10.50
C ALA A 10 0.46 0.22 11.48
N SER A 11 1.69 0.08 10.98
CA SER A 11 2.90 0.23 11.79
C SER A 11 3.03 1.65 12.37
N ALA A 12 3.82 1.73 13.45
CA ALA A 12 4.11 2.96 14.17
C ALA A 12 5.60 3.33 13.99
N ASP A 13 6.04 3.46 12.73
CA ASP A 13 7.46 3.55 12.39
C ASP A 13 8.03 4.98 12.40
N THR A 14 7.20 6.00 12.11
CA THR A 14 7.64 7.39 12.14
C THR A 14 7.86 7.90 13.56
N ILE A 15 8.76 8.85 13.71
CA ILE A 15 9.14 9.51 14.96
C ILE A 15 8.67 10.97 14.97
N SER A 16 8.83 11.65 16.11
CA SER A 16 8.32 13.02 16.30
C SER A 16 8.92 14.05 15.34
N SER A 17 10.12 13.81 14.80
CA SER A 17 10.78 14.69 13.83
C SER A 17 10.36 14.45 12.39
N ASP A 18 9.57 13.41 12.09
CA ASP A 18 9.06 13.19 10.74
C ASP A 18 8.00 14.23 10.37
N PRO A 19 7.82 14.55 9.08
CA PRO A 19 6.91 15.62 8.63
C PRO A 19 5.46 15.50 9.10
N ARG A 20 5.02 14.28 9.45
CA ARG A 20 3.65 13.99 9.90
C ARG A 20 3.57 13.51 11.35
N GLY A 21 4.67 13.64 12.09
CA GLY A 21 4.80 13.22 13.46
C GLY A 21 4.94 11.71 13.63
N ALA A 22 4.88 11.27 14.89
CA ALA A 22 5.15 9.90 15.28
C ALA A 22 3.98 8.92 15.02
N ASN A 23 4.32 7.63 15.02
CA ASN A 23 3.41 6.49 15.00
C ASN A 23 2.63 6.28 13.70
N TRP A 24 3.21 6.65 12.56
CA TRP A 24 2.67 6.33 11.23
C TRP A 24 3.60 5.37 10.48
N PRO A 25 3.10 4.68 9.44
CA PRO A 25 3.94 3.86 8.58
C PRO A 25 4.94 4.71 7.79
N ASN A 26 6.11 4.13 7.52
CA ASN A 26 7.12 4.70 6.62
C ASN A 26 7.60 3.70 5.54
N GLY A 27 6.91 2.56 5.38
CA GLY A 27 7.24 1.53 4.40
C GLY A 27 8.23 0.47 4.88
N ALA A 28 8.73 0.54 6.12
CA ALA A 28 9.65 -0.45 6.68
C ALA A 28 9.11 -1.89 6.58
N SER A 29 7.81 -2.10 6.76
CA SER A 29 7.15 -3.41 6.62
C SER A 29 7.34 -4.02 5.22
N MET A 30 7.16 -3.23 4.16
CA MET A 30 7.32 -3.61 2.76
C MET A 30 8.80 -3.85 2.41
N ILE A 31 9.70 -3.00 2.90
CA ILE A 31 11.15 -3.14 2.74
C ILE A 31 11.62 -4.46 3.36
N ASN A 32 11.24 -4.71 4.62
CA ASN A 32 11.62 -5.93 5.33
C ASN A 32 11.05 -7.18 4.67
N THR A 33 9.84 -7.10 4.10
CA THR A 33 9.25 -8.20 3.34
C THR A 33 10.04 -8.50 2.07
N PHE A 34 10.42 -7.48 1.30
CA PHE A 34 11.27 -7.63 0.12
C PHE A 34 12.64 -8.24 0.47
N ILE A 35 13.30 -7.72 1.52
CA ILE A 35 14.60 -8.25 1.99
C ILE A 35 14.46 -9.72 2.43
N LYS A 36 13.42 -10.06 3.18
CA LYS A 36 13.16 -11.44 3.60
C LYS A 36 13.05 -12.38 2.40
N VAL A 37 12.28 -12.01 1.39
CA VAL A 37 12.06 -12.83 0.19
C VAL A 37 13.33 -12.97 -0.65
N THR A 38 14.13 -11.91 -0.78
CA THR A 38 15.28 -11.88 -1.68
C THR A 38 16.60 -12.32 -1.06
N GLN A 39 16.76 -12.16 0.26
CA GLN A 39 18.04 -12.37 0.96
C GLN A 39 17.99 -13.44 2.05
N VAL A 40 16.83 -13.70 2.65
CA VAL A 40 16.71 -14.62 3.80
C VAL A 40 16.14 -15.98 3.40
N LEU A 41 15.09 -15.99 2.58
CA LEU A 41 14.48 -17.25 2.12
C LEU A 41 15.33 -17.94 1.05
N PRO A 42 15.30 -19.28 0.96
CA PRO A 42 15.94 -20.00 -0.14
C PRO A 42 15.44 -19.48 -1.50
N LYS A 43 16.34 -19.38 -2.48
CA LYS A 43 16.01 -18.90 -3.83
C LYS A 43 14.82 -19.67 -4.41
N GLY A 44 13.85 -18.94 -4.95
CA GLY A 44 12.65 -19.52 -5.55
C GLY A 44 11.54 -19.89 -4.55
N SER A 45 11.71 -19.64 -3.25
CA SER A 45 10.65 -19.92 -2.25
C SER A 45 9.43 -19.00 -2.39
N ALA A 46 9.65 -17.75 -2.80
CA ALA A 46 8.59 -16.77 -3.02
C ALA A 46 9.08 -15.68 -3.99
N SER A 47 8.13 -14.89 -4.50
CA SER A 47 8.39 -13.71 -5.34
C SER A 47 7.69 -12.50 -4.72
N PHE A 48 8.35 -11.34 -4.77
CA PHE A 48 7.82 -10.08 -4.25
C PHE A 48 8.28 -8.94 -5.15
N PRO A 49 7.46 -7.90 -5.40
CA PRO A 49 7.88 -6.81 -6.26
C PRO A 49 9.03 -6.01 -5.65
N GLU A 50 9.84 -5.41 -6.51
CA GLU A 50 10.82 -4.41 -6.08
C GLU A 50 10.12 -3.23 -5.40
N VAL A 51 10.78 -2.71 -4.38
CA VAL A 51 10.33 -1.55 -3.59
C VAL A 51 11.54 -0.64 -3.30
N PRO A 52 11.34 0.67 -3.06
CA PRO A 52 12.41 1.51 -2.54
C PRO A 52 12.90 0.99 -1.18
N LEU A 53 14.21 1.02 -0.94
CA LEU A 53 14.82 0.44 0.27
C LEU A 53 15.12 1.47 1.37
N ASP A 54 14.79 2.75 1.15
CA ASP A 54 14.95 3.82 2.15
C ASP A 54 13.59 4.35 2.59
N PRO A 55 13.20 4.20 3.88
CA PRO A 55 11.96 4.79 4.40
C PRO A 55 11.82 6.30 4.16
N LYS A 56 12.93 7.05 4.06
CA LYS A 56 12.86 8.48 3.72
C LYS A 56 12.33 8.72 2.31
N GLU A 57 12.66 7.84 1.37
CA GLU A 57 12.13 7.89 0.00
C GLU A 57 10.62 7.62 -0.01
N TRP A 58 10.15 6.68 0.81
CA TRP A 58 8.71 6.40 0.95
C TRP A 58 7.94 7.62 1.45
N ILE A 59 8.49 8.32 2.46
CA ILE A 59 7.91 9.57 2.96
C ILE A 59 7.94 10.64 1.88
N ALA A 60 9.08 10.85 1.22
CA ALA A 60 9.27 11.88 0.20
C ALA A 60 8.37 11.68 -1.03
N LYS A 61 8.20 10.43 -1.50
CA LYS A 61 7.30 10.07 -2.61
C LYS A 61 5.84 9.99 -2.18
N GLY A 62 5.54 10.15 -0.89
CA GLY A 62 4.19 10.11 -0.32
C GLY A 62 3.55 8.73 -0.33
N PHE A 63 4.33 7.64 -0.36
CA PHE A 63 3.77 6.28 -0.30
C PHE A 63 3.13 5.99 1.04
N ASN A 64 3.50 6.72 2.09
CA ASN A 64 2.84 6.61 3.38
C ASN A 64 1.59 7.51 3.52
N THR A 65 1.26 8.35 2.54
CA THR A 65 0.07 9.24 2.58
C THR A 65 -1.09 8.73 1.73
N ARG A 66 -0.83 7.85 0.76
CA ARG A 66 -1.82 7.36 -0.20
C ARG A 66 -1.55 5.90 -0.57
N PRO A 67 -2.56 5.16 -1.06
CA PRO A 67 -2.34 3.86 -1.64
C PRO A 67 -1.32 3.89 -2.79
N THR A 68 -0.53 2.83 -2.93
CA THR A 68 0.49 2.70 -3.99
C THR A 68 0.55 1.26 -4.47
N PHE A 69 0.67 1.06 -5.79
CA PHE A 69 0.77 -0.27 -6.40
C PHE A 69 2.22 -0.62 -6.72
N PHE A 70 2.67 -1.81 -6.31
CA PHE A 70 4.01 -2.32 -6.57
C PHE A 70 3.95 -3.55 -7.47
N GLY A 71 4.92 -3.65 -8.38
CA GLY A 71 5.02 -4.77 -9.34
C GLY A 71 4.25 -4.58 -10.66
N CYS A 72 3.68 -3.41 -10.93
CA CYS A 72 2.81 -3.17 -12.09
C CYS A 72 3.38 -3.54 -13.46
N ASN A 73 4.70 -3.58 -13.61
CA ASN A 73 5.38 -3.85 -14.88
C ASN A 73 6.05 -5.24 -14.93
N ALA A 74 5.83 -6.11 -13.94
CA ALA A 74 6.51 -7.42 -13.94
C ALA A 74 6.04 -8.28 -15.12
N LEU A 75 6.99 -8.86 -15.84
CA LEU A 75 6.74 -9.68 -17.02
C LEU A 75 6.13 -11.03 -16.61
N THR A 76 5.29 -11.57 -17.50
CA THR A 76 4.55 -12.84 -17.31
C THR A 76 5.46 -14.06 -17.15
N THR A 77 6.75 -13.92 -17.48
CA THR A 77 7.76 -15.00 -17.55
C THR A 77 8.67 -15.09 -16.33
N GLU A 78 8.54 -14.20 -15.34
CA GLU A 78 9.39 -14.23 -14.14
C GLU A 78 8.92 -15.29 -13.13
N GLY A 79 9.48 -16.50 -13.24
CA GLY A 79 9.42 -17.57 -12.24
C GLY A 79 8.16 -18.45 -12.24
N ASN A 80 8.13 -19.43 -11.33
CA ASN A 80 7.05 -20.42 -11.10
C ASN A 80 5.75 -19.80 -10.53
N GLY A 81 5.39 -18.58 -10.95
CA GLY A 81 4.46 -17.76 -10.17
C GLY A 81 4.09 -16.40 -10.75
N GLY A 82 5.00 -15.76 -11.48
CA GLY A 82 4.94 -14.31 -11.65
C GLY A 82 5.12 -13.57 -10.32
N VAL A 83 5.56 -12.31 -10.39
CA VAL A 83 5.58 -11.40 -9.24
C VAL A 83 4.14 -10.97 -8.95
N PRO A 84 3.65 -10.96 -7.69
CA PRO A 84 2.30 -10.47 -7.40
C PRO A 84 2.20 -8.96 -7.64
N LEU A 85 1.00 -8.44 -7.86
CA LEU A 85 0.75 -7.00 -7.74
C LEU A 85 0.41 -6.70 -6.28
N VAL A 86 1.17 -5.82 -5.62
CA VAL A 86 0.93 -5.47 -4.21
C VAL A 86 0.27 -4.10 -4.16
N ILE A 87 -0.93 -4.05 -3.58
CA ILE A 87 -1.68 -2.83 -3.28
C ILE A 87 -1.35 -2.45 -1.84
N TYR A 88 -0.44 -1.51 -1.66
CA TYR A 88 -0.05 -1.00 -0.36
C TYR A 88 -1.03 0.09 0.08
N ILE A 89 -1.62 -0.07 1.26
CA ILE A 89 -2.57 0.85 1.88
C ILE A 89 -2.00 1.27 3.24
N PRO A 90 -1.40 2.47 3.34
CA PRO A 90 -0.87 2.95 4.60
C PRO A 90 -1.99 3.47 5.52
N ASN A 91 -1.86 3.20 6.81
CA ASN A 91 -2.55 3.95 7.84
C ASN A 91 -2.05 5.40 7.77
N THR A 92 -2.95 6.34 7.49
CA THR A 92 -2.58 7.74 7.27
C THR A 92 -3.62 8.65 7.92
N PRO A 93 -3.21 9.80 8.47
CA PRO A 93 -4.16 10.81 8.93
C PRO A 93 -4.88 11.38 7.72
N LEU A 94 -6.19 11.20 7.68
CA LEU A 94 -7.04 11.85 6.70
C LEU A 94 -7.51 13.20 7.29
N PRO A 95 -7.25 14.34 6.61
CA PRO A 95 -7.52 15.68 7.15
C PRO A 95 -8.95 15.88 7.67
N GLN A 96 -9.91 15.18 7.08
CA GLN A 96 -11.33 15.26 7.37
C GLN A 96 -11.79 14.47 8.61
N PHE A 97 -10.89 13.77 9.33
CA PHE A 97 -11.27 12.97 10.50
C PHE A 97 -10.56 13.41 11.77
N GLU A 98 -11.36 13.65 12.80
CA GLU A 98 -10.89 14.09 14.12
C GLU A 98 -10.13 12.99 14.86
N PHE A 99 -10.56 11.73 14.70
CA PHE A 99 -9.94 10.61 15.40
C PHE A 99 -8.80 10.00 14.58
N LYS A 100 -7.57 10.18 15.07
CA LYS A 100 -6.36 9.59 14.48
C LYS A 100 -6.12 8.18 15.00
N THR A 101 -5.77 7.28 14.09
CA THR A 101 -5.50 5.86 14.34
C THR A 101 -4.02 5.57 14.62
N ASN A 102 -3.18 6.59 14.84
CA ASN A 102 -1.76 6.46 15.21
C ASN A 102 -1.53 6.32 16.73
N THR A 103 -2.45 5.63 17.39
CA THR A 103 -2.37 5.38 18.82
C THR A 103 -1.21 4.46 19.15
N SER A 104 -0.60 4.62 20.33
CA SER A 104 0.51 3.77 20.78
C SER A 104 0.12 2.29 20.76
N THR A 105 1.03 1.42 20.30
CA THR A 105 0.92 -0.04 20.38
C THR A 105 0.67 -0.54 21.81
N PHE A 106 1.09 0.22 22.83
CA PHE A 106 0.87 -0.12 24.23
C PHE A 106 -0.49 0.31 24.78
N LYS A 107 -1.31 1.05 24.01
CA LYS A 107 -2.68 1.38 24.38
C LYS A 107 -3.58 0.17 24.14
N LEU A 108 -3.80 -0.61 25.19
CA LEU A 108 -4.62 -1.83 25.14
C LEU A 108 -6.10 -1.59 25.50
N ARG A 109 -6.47 -0.39 25.95
CA ARG A 109 -7.84 -0.06 26.39
C ARG A 109 -8.33 1.17 25.65
N TYR A 110 -9.54 1.07 25.14
CA TYR A 110 -10.29 2.12 24.46
C TYR A 110 -11.68 2.20 25.08
N SER A 111 -12.18 3.40 25.27
CA SER A 111 -13.60 3.61 25.54
C SER A 111 -14.43 3.22 24.32
N GLN A 112 -15.73 2.96 24.52
CA GLN A 112 -16.63 2.59 23.43
C GLN A 112 -16.64 3.64 22.30
N ASN A 113 -16.65 4.94 22.65
CA ASN A 113 -16.61 6.02 21.67
C ASN A 113 -15.29 6.04 20.90
N GLU A 114 -14.15 5.82 21.56
CA GLU A 114 -12.85 5.73 20.88
C GLU A 114 -12.80 4.51 19.95
N THR A 115 -13.36 3.37 20.34
CA THR A 115 -13.42 2.18 19.49
C THR A 115 -14.23 2.45 18.22
N VAL A 116 -15.42 3.04 18.34
CA VAL A 116 -16.27 3.38 17.18
C VAL A 116 -15.55 4.35 16.26
N SER A 117 -14.94 5.39 16.82
CA SER A 117 -14.20 6.38 16.05
C SER A 117 -12.95 5.79 15.38
N PHE A 118 -12.19 4.94 16.09
CA PHE A 118 -11.02 4.24 15.55
C PHE A 118 -11.40 3.37 14.35
N VAL A 119 -12.42 2.52 14.51
CA VAL A 119 -12.86 1.60 13.46
C VAL A 119 -13.40 2.38 12.26
N SER A 120 -14.19 3.43 12.48
CA SER A 120 -14.67 4.31 11.41
C SER A 120 -13.51 4.97 10.65
N SER A 121 -12.53 5.56 11.35
CA SER A 121 -11.36 6.16 10.71
C SER A 121 -10.55 5.13 9.93
N ALA A 122 -10.29 3.95 10.51
CA ALA A 122 -9.56 2.87 9.85
C ALA A 122 -10.27 2.36 8.58
N MET A 123 -11.58 2.15 8.64
CA MET A 123 -12.39 1.77 7.47
C MET A 123 -12.27 2.77 6.34
N LYS A 124 -12.32 4.07 6.66
CA LYS A 124 -12.19 5.13 5.66
C LYS A 124 -10.78 5.18 5.08
N THR A 125 -9.74 5.10 5.91
CA THR A 125 -8.34 5.00 5.46
C THR A 125 -8.12 3.82 4.51
N ALA A 126 -8.81 2.70 4.73
CA ALA A 126 -8.73 1.54 3.83
C ALA A 126 -9.54 1.71 2.52
N SER A 127 -10.57 2.55 2.52
CA SER A 127 -11.56 2.62 1.44
C SER A 127 -11.42 3.85 0.54
N ILE A 128 -10.71 4.89 0.97
CA ILE A 128 -10.55 6.12 0.21
C ILE A 128 -9.07 6.39 -0.06
N SER A 129 -8.79 6.96 -1.23
CA SER A 129 -7.49 7.54 -1.55
C SER A 129 -7.63 9.06 -1.57
N VAL A 130 -6.58 9.76 -1.12
CA VAL A 130 -6.48 11.22 -1.20
C VAL A 130 -5.29 11.57 -2.08
N VAL A 131 -5.54 12.36 -3.11
CA VAL A 131 -4.53 12.90 -4.01
C VAL A 131 -4.68 14.42 -4.00
N GLU A 132 -3.58 15.15 -3.79
CA GLU A 132 -3.59 16.62 -3.72
C GLU A 132 -4.64 17.20 -2.74
N ASN A 133 -4.76 16.59 -1.56
CA ASN A 133 -5.71 16.97 -0.50
C ASN A 133 -7.19 16.84 -0.87
N LYS A 134 -7.54 16.12 -1.94
CA LYS A 134 -8.91 15.80 -2.32
C LYS A 134 -9.12 14.29 -2.37
N ALA A 135 -10.32 13.85 -2.02
CA ALA A 135 -10.72 12.46 -2.23
C ALA A 135 -10.63 12.13 -3.72
N ASP A 136 -10.07 10.97 -4.03
CA ASP A 136 -10.01 10.47 -5.39
C ASP A 136 -11.23 9.61 -5.71
N ASP A 137 -12.16 10.17 -6.47
CA ASP A 137 -13.38 9.48 -6.90
C ASP A 137 -13.10 8.30 -7.83
N GLU A 138 -11.93 8.25 -8.48
CA GLU A 138 -11.53 7.14 -9.35
C GLU A 138 -10.94 5.95 -8.57
N TRP A 139 -10.66 6.11 -7.28
CA TRP A 139 -9.99 5.09 -6.48
C TRP A 139 -10.68 3.71 -6.53
N PRO A 140 -12.01 3.56 -6.40
CA PRO A 140 -12.66 2.25 -6.50
C PRO A 140 -12.46 1.57 -7.86
N THR A 141 -12.45 2.37 -8.93
CA THR A 141 -12.16 1.90 -10.29
C THR A 141 -10.70 1.46 -10.41
N CYS A 142 -9.76 2.26 -9.89
CA CYS A 142 -8.34 1.95 -9.93
C CYS A 142 -7.97 0.71 -9.10
N LEU A 143 -8.59 0.56 -7.93
CA LEU A 143 -8.49 -0.65 -7.11
C LEU A 143 -9.00 -1.88 -7.89
N SER A 144 -10.14 -1.76 -8.55
CA SER A 144 -10.70 -2.85 -9.38
C SER A 144 -9.76 -3.22 -10.53
N CYS A 145 -9.19 -2.22 -11.21
CA CYS A 145 -8.19 -2.42 -12.26
C CYS A 145 -6.95 -3.15 -11.75
N ALA A 146 -6.43 -2.77 -10.58
CA ALA A 146 -5.29 -3.44 -9.96
C ALA A 146 -5.58 -4.91 -9.59
N ILE A 147 -6.79 -5.19 -9.07
CA ILE A 147 -7.22 -6.55 -8.70
C ILE A 147 -7.21 -7.50 -9.91
N ILE A 148 -7.64 -7.02 -11.08
CA ILE A 148 -7.77 -7.87 -12.28
C ILE A 148 -6.51 -7.87 -13.16
N ASP A 149 -5.54 -7.00 -12.91
CA ASP A 149 -4.42 -6.73 -13.83
C ASP A 149 -3.57 -7.97 -14.11
N ARG A 150 -3.21 -8.72 -13.07
CA ARG A 150 -2.41 -9.94 -13.22
C ARG A 150 -3.12 -11.03 -14.01
N LYS A 151 -4.44 -11.15 -13.83
CA LYS A 151 -5.26 -12.08 -14.61
C LYS A 151 -5.29 -11.69 -16.07
N ARG A 152 -5.50 -10.41 -16.38
CA ARG A 152 -5.47 -9.88 -17.76
C ARG A 152 -4.11 -10.13 -18.42
N ASN A 153 -3.01 -9.83 -17.72
CA ASN A 153 -1.66 -10.05 -18.22
C ASN A 153 -1.41 -11.52 -18.59
N ARG A 154 -1.73 -12.49 -17.71
CA ARG A 154 -1.57 -13.93 -18.02
C ARG A 154 -2.43 -14.40 -19.19
N GLN A 155 -3.63 -13.83 -19.36
CA GLN A 155 -4.51 -14.12 -20.48
C GLN A 155 -4.13 -13.35 -21.76
N LYS A 156 -3.05 -12.55 -21.72
CA LYS A 156 -2.60 -11.67 -22.82
C LYS A 156 -3.67 -10.66 -23.24
N ILE A 157 -4.55 -10.28 -22.32
CA ILE A 157 -5.57 -9.26 -22.50
C ILE A 157 -4.94 -7.91 -22.17
N GLN A 158 -4.93 -6.99 -23.13
CA GLN A 158 -4.44 -5.63 -22.91
C GLN A 158 -5.28 -4.89 -21.88
N ARG A 159 -4.68 -3.91 -21.20
CA ARG A 159 -5.39 -3.02 -20.28
C ARG A 159 -6.38 -2.16 -21.07
N SER A 160 -7.48 -1.77 -20.44
CA SER A 160 -8.33 -0.71 -20.99
C SER A 160 -7.69 0.63 -20.67
N ALA A 161 -7.99 1.67 -21.45
CA ALA A 161 -7.47 3.03 -21.22
C ALA A 161 -7.69 3.52 -19.76
N VAL A 162 -8.84 3.19 -19.17
CA VAL A 162 -9.13 3.49 -17.76
C VAL A 162 -8.14 2.81 -16.80
N CYS A 163 -7.85 1.51 -17.02
CA CYS A 163 -6.90 0.80 -16.17
C CYS A 163 -5.45 1.25 -16.41
N GLU A 164 -5.10 1.65 -17.63
CA GLU A 164 -3.79 2.24 -17.92
C GLU A 164 -3.59 3.55 -17.15
N ALA A 165 -4.57 4.45 -17.19
CA ALA A 165 -4.55 5.71 -16.44
C ALA A 165 -4.44 5.46 -14.92
N CYS A 166 -5.22 4.52 -14.39
CA CYS A 166 -5.16 4.14 -12.98
C CYS A 166 -3.77 3.62 -12.58
N LEU A 167 -3.15 2.79 -13.41
CA LEU A 167 -1.82 2.26 -13.10
C LEU A 167 -0.74 3.33 -13.29
N GLN A 168 -0.86 4.25 -14.24
CA GLN A 168 0.04 5.40 -14.33
C GLN A 168 -0.02 6.26 -13.05
N ARG A 169 -1.21 6.40 -12.46
CA ARG A 169 -1.46 7.20 -11.26
C ARG A 169 -0.95 6.56 -9.97
N TYR A 170 -1.16 5.26 -9.81
CA TYR A 170 -0.92 4.56 -8.55
C TYR A 170 0.33 3.69 -8.53
N CYS A 171 0.90 3.34 -9.67
CA CYS A 171 2.06 2.47 -9.70
C CYS A 171 3.32 3.20 -9.26
N TYR A 172 4.08 2.52 -8.41
CA TYR A 172 5.47 2.85 -8.17
C TYR A 172 6.24 2.76 -9.50
N GLN A 173 6.84 3.88 -9.89
CA GLN A 173 7.80 3.98 -10.97
C GLN A 173 9.18 4.27 -10.36
N ARG A 174 10.18 3.56 -10.87
CA ARG A 174 11.57 3.69 -10.45
C ARG A 174 12.17 5.01 -10.92
#